data_AF-A0A323V1J6-F1
#
_entry.id   AF-A0A323V1J6-F1
#
_cell.length_a   1.000
_cell.length_b   1.000
_cell.length_c   1.000
_cell.angle_alpha   90.00
_cell.angle_beta   90.00
_cell.angle_gamma   90.00
#
_symmetry.space_group_name_H-M   'P 1'
#
loop_
_entity.id
_entity.type
_entity.pdbx_description
1 polymer ?
#
loop_
_entity_poly.entity_id
_entity_poly.type
_entity_poly.pdbx_seq_one_letter_code
_entity_poly.pdbx_strand_id
1 'polypeptide(L)'
;MKLTRTERIVNQLILGVFALFAVIPLVGVLFSSITPPSENHGGFAVPRSVDLGNYGAAWTRGNFSSYLLSSVIVTVAVVILSVVLATFAGYAFARMKFFGSSVLFYLLLLGLTLPTEAFIIPLYFNM
;
A
#
# COMPACT_ATOMS: atom_id res chain seq x y z
N MET A 1 1.92 7.34 32.96
CA MET A 1 1.92 6.01 33.58
C MET A 1 3.22 5.30 33.18
N LYS A 2 4.05 4.87 34.13
CA LYS A 2 5.24 4.05 33.82
C LYS A 2 4.77 2.60 33.75
N LEU A 3 4.85 1.97 32.57
CA LEU A 3 4.51 0.56 32.38
C LEU A 3 5.40 -0.29 33.30
N THR A 4 4.81 -1.26 33.98
CA THR A 4 5.54 -2.25 34.77
C THR A 4 6.41 -3.13 33.85
N ARG A 5 7.49 -3.73 34.40
CA ARG A 5 8.40 -4.59 33.59
C ARG A 5 7.63 -5.71 32.88
N THR A 6 6.62 -6.28 33.54
CA THR A 6 5.76 -7.33 32.97
C THR A 6 4.91 -6.82 31.81
N GLU A 7 4.25 -5.66 31.94
CA GLU A 7 3.47 -5.05 30.86
C GLU A 7 4.33 -4.73 29.63
N ARG A 8 5.57 -4.27 29.84
CA ARG A 8 6.50 -4.00 28.74
C ARG A 8 6.87 -5.27 27.97
N ILE A 9 7.18 -6.36 28.69
CA ILE A 9 7.54 -7.65 28.08
C ILE A 9 6.34 -8.22 27.32
N VAL A 10 5.14 -8.18 27.92
CA VAL A 10 3.91 -8.65 27.27
C VAL A 10 3.63 -7.83 26.00
N ASN A 11 3.72 -6.50 26.06
CA ASN A 11 3.54 -5.65 24.89
C ASN A 11 4.58 -5.97 23.79
N GLN A 12 5.85 -6.15 24.15
CA GLN A 12 6.90 -6.51 23.19
C GLN A 12 6.68 -7.88 22.55
N LEU A 13 6.21 -8.87 23.33
CA LEU A 13 5.87 -10.19 22.78
C LEU A 13 4.70 -10.09 21.81
N ILE A 14 3.64 -9.36 22.17
CA ILE A 14 2.47 -9.17 21.31
C ILE A 14 2.90 -8.47 20.01
N LEU A 15 3.61 -7.34 20.11
CA LEU A 15 4.12 -6.61 18.94
C LEU A 15 5.05 -7.49 18.09
N GLY A 16 5.90 -8.30 18.72
CA GLY A 16 6.80 -9.23 18.04
C GLY A 16 6.03 -10.29 17.24
N VAL A 17 4.96 -10.85 17.81
CA VAL A 17 4.09 -11.81 17.13
C VAL A 17 3.40 -11.15 15.92
N PHE A 18 2.79 -9.98 16.09
CA PHE A 18 2.16 -9.26 14.98
C PHE A 18 3.15 -8.87 13.88
N ALA A 19 4.34 -8.41 14.26
CA ALA A 19 5.41 -8.10 13.31
C ALA A 19 5.83 -9.35 12.53
N LEU A 20 5.95 -10.51 13.19
CA LEU A 20 6.28 -11.77 12.53
C LEU A 20 5.20 -12.16 11.52
N PHE A 21 3.92 -12.10 11.90
CA PHE A 21 2.79 -12.34 10.99
C PHE A 21 2.81 -11.43 9.76
N ALA A 22 3.15 -10.15 9.94
CA ALA A 22 3.27 -9.20 8.84
C ALA A 22 4.46 -9.49 7.91
N VAL A 23 5.59 -9.96 8.46
CA VAL A 23 6.83 -10.19 7.70
C VAL A 23 6.82 -11.53 6.96
N ILE A 24 6.17 -12.57 7.49
CA ILE A 24 6.09 -13.90 6.85
C ILE A 24 5.75 -13.83 5.36
N PRO A 25 4.63 -13.21 4.90
CA PRO A 25 4.30 -13.13 3.47
C PRO A 25 5.39 -12.45 2.64
N LEU A 26 6.07 -11.44 3.19
CA LEU A 26 7.17 -10.74 2.52
C LEU A 26 8.37 -11.66 2.28
N VAL A 27 8.68 -12.54 3.24
CA VAL A 27 9.73 -13.56 3.08
C VAL A 27 9.40 -14.51 1.92
N GLY A 28 8.13 -14.92 1.79
CA GLY A 28 7.67 -15.73 0.67
C GLY A 28 7.87 -15.05 -0.70
N VAL A 29 7.55 -13.75 -0.78
CA VAL A 29 7.79 -12.94 -1.99
C VAL A 29 9.29 -12.87 -2.31
N LEU A 30 10.14 -12.66 -1.30
CA LEU A 30 11.59 -12.62 -1.47
C LEU A 30 12.14 -13.95 -1.98
N PHE A 31 11.73 -15.07 -1.37
CA PHE A 31 12.11 -16.40 -1.83
C PHE A 31 11.67 -16.66 -3.27
N SER A 32 10.42 -16.33 -3.60
CA SER A 32 9.90 -16.43 -4.97
C SER A 32 10.72 -15.59 -5.96
N SER A 33 11.13 -14.37 -5.58
CA SER A 33 11.90 -13.49 -6.47
C SER A 33 13.31 -14.00 -6.81
N ILE A 34 13.91 -14.83 -5.94
CA ILE A 34 15.26 -15.38 -6.13
C ILE A 34 15.27 -16.86 -6.51
N THR A 35 14.09 -17.49 -6.62
CA THR A 35 13.97 -18.90 -7.03
C THR A 35 13.93 -18.99 -8.56
N PRO A 36 14.68 -19.89 -9.20
CA PRO A 36 14.58 -20.11 -10.64
C PRO A 36 13.13 -20.42 -11.06
N PRO A 37 12.64 -19.94 -12.22
CA PRO A 37 11.26 -20.19 -12.67
C PRO A 37 10.90 -21.67 -12.78
N SER A 38 11.86 -22.55 -13.07
CA SER A 38 11.68 -24.00 -13.14
C SER A 38 11.45 -24.66 -11.79
N GLU A 39 11.84 -24.01 -10.69
CA GLU A 39 11.75 -24.51 -9.33
C GLU A 39 10.74 -23.73 -8.47
N ASN A 40 10.17 -22.66 -9.04
CA ASN A 40 9.24 -21.80 -8.34
C ASN A 40 7.82 -22.39 -8.37
N HIS A 41 7.45 -23.05 -7.28
CA HIS A 41 6.12 -23.63 -7.08
C HIS A 41 5.18 -22.71 -6.28
N GLY A 42 5.60 -21.47 -6.02
CA GLY A 42 4.86 -20.51 -5.19
C GLY A 42 4.92 -20.78 -3.69
N GLY A 43 4.35 -19.86 -2.91
CA GLY A 43 4.26 -19.97 -1.45
C GLY A 43 5.55 -19.63 -0.70
N PHE A 44 5.81 -20.35 0.40
CA PHE A 44 6.97 -20.17 1.30
C PHE A 44 8.10 -21.16 1.04
N ALA A 45 8.17 -21.73 -0.18
CA ALA A 45 9.20 -22.70 -0.52
C ALA A 45 10.58 -22.04 -0.40
N VAL A 46 11.46 -22.64 0.40
CA VAL A 46 12.84 -22.18 0.54
C VAL A 46 13.58 -22.49 -0.76
N PRO A 47 14.24 -21.51 -1.41
CA PRO A 47 14.97 -21.72 -2.65
C PRO A 47 16.09 -22.73 -2.45
N ARG A 48 16.18 -23.72 -3.35
CA ARG A 48 17.30 -24.68 -3.39
C ARG A 48 18.54 -24.07 -4.03
N SER A 49 18.33 -23.16 -4.96
CA SER A 49 19.36 -22.37 -5.64
C SER A 49 18.89 -20.93 -5.76
N VAL A 50 19.85 -19.99 -5.77
CA VAL A 50 19.60 -18.56 -5.89
C VAL A 50 19.83 -18.13 -7.33
N ASP A 51 18.81 -17.55 -7.95
CA ASP A 51 18.85 -16.98 -9.30
C ASP A 51 18.50 -15.48 -9.27
N LEU A 52 19.55 -14.65 -9.35
CA LEU A 52 19.41 -13.20 -9.45
C LEU A 52 19.09 -12.75 -10.88
N GLY A 53 19.14 -13.65 -11.87
CA GLY A 53 18.76 -13.41 -13.25
C GLY A 53 17.30 -12.99 -13.39
N ASN A 54 16.43 -13.37 -12.45
CA ASN A 54 15.04 -12.91 -12.36
C ASN A 54 14.93 -11.38 -12.34
N TYR A 55 15.82 -10.67 -11.63
CA TYR A 55 15.82 -9.20 -11.60
C TYR A 55 16.23 -8.60 -12.96
N GLY A 56 17.25 -9.19 -13.60
CA GLY A 56 17.68 -8.78 -14.95
C GLY A 56 16.59 -9.03 -15.99
N ALA A 57 15.90 -10.18 -15.90
CA ALA A 57 14.77 -10.52 -16.75
C ALA A 57 13.57 -9.57 -16.54
N ALA A 58 13.27 -9.18 -15.29
CA ALA A 58 12.24 -8.19 -15.01
C ALA A 58 12.54 -6.84 -15.68
N TRP A 59 13.80 -6.38 -15.61
CA TRP A 59 14.21 -5.10 -16.18
C TRP A 59 14.24 -5.10 -17.71
N THR A 60 14.67 -6.21 -18.33
CA THR A 60 14.87 -6.31 -19.78
C THR A 60 13.67 -6.83 -20.54
N ARG A 61 12.94 -7.81 -19.98
CA ARG A 61 11.77 -8.44 -20.63
C ARG A 61 10.46 -7.94 -20.05
N GLY A 62 10.44 -7.58 -18.77
CA GLY A 62 9.24 -7.17 -18.05
C GLY A 62 8.94 -5.68 -18.07
N ASN A 63 9.71 -4.86 -18.81
CA ASN A 63 9.56 -3.39 -18.86
C ASN A 63 9.49 -2.71 -17.48
N PHE A 64 10.17 -3.27 -16.48
CA PHE A 64 10.01 -2.85 -15.09
C PHE A 64 10.35 -1.38 -14.86
N SER A 65 11.35 -0.82 -15.57
CA SER A 65 11.71 0.60 -15.52
C SER A 65 10.52 1.51 -15.80
N SER A 66 9.76 1.21 -16.85
CA SER A 66 8.64 2.03 -17.28
C SER A 66 7.50 1.97 -16.27
N TYR A 67 7.16 0.77 -15.79
CA TYR A 67 6.12 0.61 -14.77
C TYR A 67 6.48 1.27 -13.44
N LEU A 68 7.74 1.15 -13.01
CA LEU A 68 8.22 1.79 -11.79
C LEU A 68 8.17 3.31 -11.94
N LEU A 69 8.63 3.85 -13.07
CA LEU A 69 8.63 5.29 -13.32
C LEU A 69 7.19 5.84 -13.39
N SER A 70 6.29 5.18 -14.13
CA SER A 70 4.87 5.57 -14.17
C SER A 70 4.25 5.56 -12.78
N SER A 71 4.53 4.53 -11.97
CA SER A 71 4.02 4.42 -10.59
C SER A 71 4.54 5.54 -9.71
N VAL A 72 5.83 5.86 -9.79
CA VAL A 72 6.44 6.96 -9.02
C VAL A 72 5.84 8.30 -9.43
N ILE A 73 5.77 8.59 -10.73
CA ILE A 73 5.23 9.87 -11.24
C ILE A 73 3.77 10.04 -10.78
N VAL A 74 2.94 9.02 -10.98
CA VAL A 74 1.52 9.06 -10.60
C VAL A 74 1.38 9.21 -9.09
N THR A 75 2.10 8.40 -8.30
CA THR A 75 2.01 8.45 -6.84
C THR A 75 2.43 9.82 -6.30
N VAL A 76 3.55 10.36 -6.75
CA VAL A 76 4.06 11.66 -6.28
C VAL A 76 3.08 12.78 -6.65
N ALA A 77 2.58 12.80 -7.89
CA ALA A 77 1.62 13.81 -8.32
C ALA A 77 0.32 13.76 -7.51
N VAL A 78 -0.24 12.56 -7.34
CA VAL A 78 -1.47 12.35 -6.56
C VAL A 78 -1.27 12.74 -5.11
N VAL A 79 -0.18 12.30 -4.45
CA VAL A 79 0.08 12.62 -3.04
C VAL A 79 0.20 14.13 -2.83
N ILE A 80 0.97 14.83 -3.66
CA ILE A 80 1.14 16.29 -3.53
C ILE A 80 -0.21 16.99 -3.66
N LEU A 81 -0.96 16.66 -4.72
CA LEU A 81 -2.25 17.30 -4.98
C LEU A 81 -3.27 16.99 -3.87
N SER A 82 -3.36 15.72 -3.46
CA SER A 82 -4.26 15.28 -2.39
C SER A 82 -3.92 15.94 -1.06
N VAL A 83 -2.65 16.05 -0.68
CA VAL A 83 -2.25 16.71 0.58
C VAL A 83 -2.60 18.18 0.56
N VAL A 84 -2.31 18.89 -0.54
CA VAL A 84 -2.65 20.33 -0.67
C VAL A 84 -4.15 20.54 -0.56
N LEU A 85 -4.94 19.80 -1.35
CA LEU A 85 -6.40 19.92 -1.35
C LEU A 85 -7.02 19.51 -0.01
N ALA A 86 -6.56 18.41 0.59
CA ALA A 86 -7.04 17.94 1.89
C ALA A 86 -6.69 18.92 3.01
N THR A 87 -5.54 19.58 2.95
CA THR A 87 -5.14 20.59 3.93
C THR A 87 -6.07 21.81 3.88
N PHE A 88 -6.37 22.33 2.68
CA PHE A 88 -7.29 23.45 2.53
C PHE A 88 -8.73 23.08 2.90
N ALA A 89 -9.21 21.92 2.46
CA ALA A 89 -10.54 21.43 2.83
C ALA A 89 -10.65 21.22 4.35
N GLY A 90 -9.66 20.56 4.96
CA GLY A 90 -9.59 20.34 6.39
C GLY A 90 -9.59 21.65 7.19
N TYR A 91 -8.82 22.65 6.74
CA TYR A 91 -8.83 23.97 7.37
C TYR A 91 -10.21 24.65 7.29
N ALA A 92 -10.85 24.62 6.11
CA ALA A 92 -12.18 25.20 5.93
C ALA A 92 -13.21 24.55 6.86
N PHE A 93 -13.26 23.21 6.93
CA PHE A 93 -14.17 22.50 7.82
C PHE A 93 -13.87 22.72 9.31
N ALA A 94 -12.59 22.84 9.69
CA ALA A 94 -12.20 22.96 11.09
C ALA A 94 -12.32 24.39 11.65
N ARG A 95 -12.17 25.42 10.81
CA ARG A 95 -12.04 26.82 11.28
C ARG A 95 -13.07 27.78 10.71
N MET A 96 -13.67 27.49 9.56
CA MET A 96 -14.61 28.40 8.91
C MET A 96 -16.06 27.96 9.15
N LYS A 97 -16.95 28.93 9.41
CA LYS A 97 -18.41 28.69 9.40
C LYS A 97 -18.94 29.12 8.04
N PHE A 98 -19.32 28.15 7.21
CA PHE A 98 -19.85 28.40 5.88
C PHE A 98 -21.18 27.65 5.66
N PHE A 99 -22.02 28.23 4.81
CA PHE A 99 -23.31 27.67 4.45
C PHE A 99 -23.14 26.36 3.65
N GLY A 100 -23.88 25.31 4.03
CA GLY A 100 -23.78 23.99 3.39
C GLY A 100 -22.66 23.08 3.92
N SER A 101 -21.90 23.50 4.92
CA SER A 101 -20.80 22.71 5.54
C SER A 101 -21.23 21.31 5.97
N SER A 102 -22.38 21.16 6.63
CA SER A 102 -22.89 19.84 7.03
C SER A 102 -23.19 18.92 5.84
N VAL A 103 -23.77 19.46 4.77
CA VAL A 103 -24.08 18.68 3.57
C VAL A 103 -22.81 18.21 2.88
N LEU A 104 -21.84 19.12 2.69
CA LEU A 104 -20.55 18.78 2.08
C LEU A 104 -19.76 17.77 2.93
N PHE A 105 -19.85 17.85 4.26
CA PHE A 105 -19.24 16.87 5.14
C PHE A 105 -19.83 15.47 4.95
N TYR A 106 -21.16 15.33 4.91
CA TYR A 106 -21.80 14.04 4.65
C TYR A 106 -21.52 13.51 3.24
N LEU A 107 -21.48 14.38 2.22
CA LEU A 107 -21.08 13.99 0.87
C LEU A 107 -19.65 13.46 0.84
N LEU A 108 -18.72 14.09 1.56
CA LEU A 108 -17.34 13.62 1.69
C LEU A 108 -17.28 12.25 2.36
N LEU A 109 -18.02 12.04 3.46
CA LEU A 109 -18.11 10.74 4.12
C LEU A 109 -18.67 9.66 3.20
N LEU A 110 -19.76 9.96 2.46
CA LEU A 110 -20.32 9.03 1.48
C LEU A 110 -19.29 8.67 0.41
N GLY A 111 -18.56 9.66 -0.11
CA GLY A 111 -17.48 9.45 -1.08
C GLY A 111 -16.37 8.53 -0.57
N LEU A 112 -15.99 8.63 0.71
CA LEU A 112 -14.99 7.77 1.34
C LEU A 112 -15.46 6.31 1.52
N THR A 113 -16.78 6.10 1.61
CA THR A 113 -17.36 4.76 1.75
C THR A 113 -17.63 4.06 0.43
N LEU A 114 -17.55 4.77 -0.70
CA LEU A 114 -17.82 4.18 -2.00
C LEU A 114 -16.73 3.16 -2.38
N PRO A 115 -17.11 1.94 -2.81
CA PRO A 115 -16.16 0.92 -3.21
C PRO A 115 -15.42 1.36 -4.48
N THR A 116 -14.11 1.15 -4.52
CA THR A 116 -13.26 1.50 -5.66
C THR A 116 -13.69 0.78 -6.95
N GLU A 117 -14.28 -0.40 -6.81
CA GLU A 117 -14.75 -1.25 -7.90
C GLU A 117 -15.91 -0.61 -8.68
N ALA A 118 -16.73 0.23 -8.03
CA ALA A 118 -17.83 0.94 -8.68
C ALA A 118 -17.35 1.96 -9.73
N PHE A 119 -16.09 2.43 -9.63
CA PHE A 119 -15.49 3.39 -10.56
C PHE A 119 -14.67 2.71 -11.66
N ILE A 120 -14.05 1.56 -11.37
CA ILE A 120 -13.19 0.85 -12.33
C ILE A 120 -13.99 0.31 -13.51
N ILE A 121 -15.18 -0.27 -13.26
CA ILE A 121 -16.00 -0.89 -14.32
C ILE A 121 -16.38 0.12 -15.43
N PRO A 122 -16.92 1.32 -15.12
CA PRO A 122 -17.22 2.31 -16.16
C PRO A 122 -15.99 2.87 -16.88
N LEU A 123 -14.85 3.00 -16.17
CA LEU A 123 -13.60 3.48 -16.76
C LEU A 123 -13.00 2.46 -17.73
N TYR A 124 -13.17 1.16 -17.45
CA TYR A 124 -12.71 0.08 -18.31
C TYR A 124 -13.35 0.13 -19.71
N PHE A 125 -14.64 0.46 -19.81
CA PHE A 125 -15.32 0.57 -21.11
C PHE A 125 -14.89 1.78 -21.96
N ASN A 126 -14.13 2.73 -21.39
CA ASN A 126 -13.58 3.88 -22.11
C ASN A 126 -12.07 3.74 -22.43
N MET A 127 -11.48 2.56 -22.18
CA MET A 127 -10.10 2.22 -22.51
C MET A 127 -10.00 1.28 -23.71
#